data_AF-A0A9X3MMS6-F1
#
_entry.id   AF-A0A9X3MMS6-F1
#
_cell.length_a   1.000
_cell.length_b   1.000
_cell.length_c   1.000
_cell.angle_alpha   90.00
_cell.angle_beta   90.00
_cell.angle_gamma   90.00
#
_symmetry.space_group_name_H-M   'P 1'
#
loop_
_entity.id
_entity.type
_entity.pdbx_description
1 polymer ?
#
loop_
_entity_poly.entity_id
_entity_poly.type
_entity_poly.pdbx_seq_one_letter_code
_entity_poly.pdbx_strand_id
1 'polypeptide(L)'
;MKRAVALAGLAAITAGCGSTGITVDRVSGSVAPTFERMYRWKQQLEGVSTAAPLNTRAKCVKGDASVRDQGAGANWVCTITFLIDGADTPVSFNWNLTVKPDGCWTAEGTPVQLGGQTIRTRAGKTVANPIYAVDGCFPAT
;
A
#
# COMPACT_ATOMS: atom_id res chain seq x y z
N MET A 1 24.96 7.91 -59.07
CA MET A 1 25.22 6.98 -57.95
C MET A 1 24.54 7.55 -56.70
N LYS A 2 23.51 6.86 -56.19
CA LYS A 2 22.59 7.36 -55.15
C LYS A 2 23.26 7.25 -53.77
N ARG A 3 23.25 8.34 -52.97
CA ARG A 3 23.73 8.33 -51.58
C ARG A 3 22.65 7.73 -50.69
N ALA A 4 22.98 6.64 -49.99
CA ALA A 4 22.10 5.97 -49.05
C ALA A 4 21.92 6.83 -47.79
N VAL A 5 20.68 7.01 -47.36
CA VAL A 5 20.31 7.69 -46.11
C VAL A 5 20.52 6.71 -44.96
N ALA A 6 21.39 7.07 -44.01
CA ALA A 6 21.58 6.33 -42.78
C ALA A 6 20.40 6.61 -41.83
N LEU A 7 19.51 5.64 -41.67
CA LEU A 7 18.51 5.62 -40.60
C LEU A 7 19.18 5.11 -39.34
N ALA A 8 19.57 6.01 -38.44
CA ALA A 8 19.95 5.67 -37.08
C ALA A 8 18.69 5.25 -36.32
N GLY A 9 18.50 3.93 -36.17
CA GLY A 9 17.43 3.37 -35.35
C GLY A 9 17.63 3.73 -33.89
N LEU A 10 16.68 4.45 -33.29
CA LEU A 10 16.62 4.62 -31.84
C LEU A 10 16.49 3.24 -31.20
N ALA A 11 17.39 2.95 -30.26
CA ALA A 11 17.36 1.77 -29.43
C ALA A 11 16.05 1.71 -28.63
N ALA A 12 15.19 0.75 -28.96
CA ALA A 12 14.13 0.32 -28.07
C ALA A 12 14.77 -0.55 -26.99
N ILE A 13 15.02 0.01 -25.81
CA ILE A 13 15.32 -0.77 -24.61
C ILE A 13 14.00 -1.43 -24.20
N THR A 14 13.73 -2.63 -24.72
CA THR A 14 12.66 -3.49 -24.21
C THR A 14 13.10 -4.08 -22.87
N ALA A 15 13.05 -3.28 -21.80
CA ALA A 15 13.08 -3.77 -20.44
C ALA A 15 11.73 -4.43 -20.13
N GLY A 16 11.52 -5.62 -20.70
CA GLY A 16 10.29 -6.38 -20.57
C GLY A 16 10.60 -7.86 -20.56
N CYS A 17 11.34 -8.33 -19.56
CA CYS A 17 11.49 -9.75 -19.25
C CYS A 17 12.09 -9.91 -17.83
N GLY A 18 11.32 -10.51 -16.93
CA GLY A 18 11.74 -10.82 -15.56
C GLY A 18 10.72 -10.28 -14.56
N SER A 19 10.25 -11.13 -13.64
CA SER A 19 9.37 -10.75 -12.52
C SER A 19 9.69 -9.34 -12.03
N THR A 20 8.72 -8.42 -12.01
CA THR A 20 8.94 -7.01 -11.61
C THR A 20 9.31 -6.85 -10.12
N GLY A 21 9.77 -7.92 -9.45
CA GLY A 21 9.91 -8.00 -8.01
C GLY A 21 8.58 -7.90 -7.25
N ILE A 22 7.48 -7.51 -7.92
CA ILE A 22 6.17 -7.30 -7.31
C ILE A 22 5.50 -8.67 -7.13
N THR A 23 5.66 -9.23 -5.94
CA THR A 23 5.02 -10.46 -5.46
C THR A 23 4.10 -10.15 -4.29
N VAL A 24 3.19 -11.07 -3.95
CA VAL A 24 2.39 -10.99 -2.72
C VAL A 24 3.23 -10.66 -1.50
N ASP A 25 4.36 -11.35 -1.33
CA ASP A 25 5.21 -11.20 -0.16
C ASP A 25 5.81 -9.80 -0.05
N ARG A 26 6.26 -9.21 -1.17
CA ARG A 26 6.78 -7.83 -1.15
C ARG A 26 5.68 -6.80 -0.90
N VAL A 27 4.52 -6.96 -1.53
CA VAL A 27 3.39 -6.06 -1.31
C VAL A 27 2.95 -6.15 0.14
N SER A 28 2.63 -7.35 0.62
CA SER A 28 2.19 -7.60 2.00
C SER A 28 3.22 -7.15 3.04
N GLY A 29 4.50 -7.45 2.79
CA GLY A 29 5.63 -7.07 3.66
C GLY A 29 5.87 -5.56 3.73
N SER A 30 5.49 -4.79 2.69
CA SER A 30 5.58 -3.33 2.71
C SER A 30 4.33 -2.66 3.31
N VAL A 31 3.15 -3.25 3.13
CA VAL A 31 1.87 -2.69 3.58
C VAL A 31 1.72 -2.77 5.10
N ALA A 32 1.95 -3.93 5.70
CA ALA A 32 1.76 -4.13 7.15
C ALA A 32 2.53 -3.11 8.02
N PRO A 33 3.85 -2.92 7.86
CA PRO A 33 4.58 -1.95 8.68
C PRO A 33 4.19 -0.51 8.37
N THR A 34 3.75 -0.21 7.14
CA THR A 34 3.30 1.14 6.77
C THR A 34 1.97 1.47 7.42
N PHE A 35 1.00 0.54 7.39
CA PHE A 35 -0.25 0.68 8.11
C PHE A 35 -0.01 0.89 9.61
N GLU A 36 0.83 0.07 10.23
CA GLU A 36 1.14 0.19 11.66
C GLU A 36 1.65 1.60 12.02
N ARG A 37 2.60 2.15 11.24
CA ARG A 37 3.11 3.51 11.46
C ARG A 37 2.00 4.56 11.33
N MET A 38 1.18 4.48 10.29
CA MET A 38 0.10 5.45 10.04
C MET A 38 -1.01 5.35 11.09
N TYR A 39 -1.35 4.14 11.55
CA TYR A 39 -2.33 3.93 12.60
C TYR A 39 -1.85 4.47 13.95
N ARG A 40 -0.57 4.28 14.29
CA ARG A 40 0.02 4.89 15.49
C ARG A 40 0.04 6.41 15.40
N TRP A 41 0.32 6.97 14.22
CA TRP A 41 0.23 8.42 14.01
C TRP A 41 -1.20 8.93 14.19
N LYS A 42 -2.19 8.25 13.62
CA LYS A 42 -3.62 8.56 13.86
C LYS A 42 -3.94 8.59 15.36
N GLN A 43 -3.53 7.56 16.11
CA GLN A 43 -3.75 7.52 17.55
C GLN A 43 -3.11 8.71 18.28
N GLN A 44 -1.86 9.06 17.94
CA GLN A 44 -1.18 10.22 18.51
C GLN A 44 -1.95 11.53 18.23
N LEU A 45 -2.47 11.71 17.01
CA LEU A 45 -3.29 12.87 16.65
C LEU A 45 -4.59 12.92 17.48
N GLU A 46 -5.24 11.78 17.67
CA GLU A 46 -6.46 11.64 18.49
C GLU A 46 -6.19 11.72 20.00
N GLY A 47 -4.92 11.73 20.41
CA GLY A 47 -4.53 11.78 21.82
C GLY A 47 -4.54 10.44 22.54
N VAL A 48 -4.62 9.34 21.79
CA VAL A 48 -4.52 7.97 22.30
C VAL A 48 -3.04 7.58 22.37
N SER A 49 -2.60 7.11 23.54
CA SER A 49 -1.25 6.61 23.77
C SER A 49 -1.37 5.17 24.26
N THR A 50 -1.04 4.22 23.38
CA THR A 50 -0.84 2.82 23.79
C THR A 50 0.54 2.35 23.34
N ALA A 51 1.23 1.68 24.26
CA ALA A 51 2.48 0.98 23.98
C ALA A 51 2.23 -0.48 23.55
N ALA A 52 0.96 -0.93 23.54
CA ALA A 52 0.63 -2.29 23.17
C ALA A 52 1.10 -2.62 21.73
N PRO A 53 1.65 -3.81 21.50
CA PRO A 53 1.99 -4.26 20.17
C PRO A 53 0.70 -4.49 19.37
N LEU A 54 0.61 -3.89 18.19
CA LEU A 54 -0.56 -4.08 17.30
C LEU A 54 -0.52 -5.44 16.59
N ASN A 55 0.63 -6.11 16.54
CA ASN A 55 0.82 -7.37 15.82
C ASN A 55 0.28 -7.33 14.39
N THR A 56 0.46 -6.19 13.71
CA THR A 56 -0.12 -5.93 12.39
C THR A 56 0.37 -6.97 11.38
N ARG A 57 -0.56 -7.49 10.57
CA ARG A 57 -0.30 -8.36 9.41
C ARG A 57 -1.10 -7.84 8.23
N ALA A 58 -0.59 -8.06 7.03
CA ALA A 58 -1.31 -7.78 5.79
C ALA A 58 -1.30 -9.04 4.93
N LYS A 59 -2.44 -9.35 4.33
CA LYS A 59 -2.59 -10.37 3.29
C LYS A 59 -3.10 -9.67 2.04
N CYS A 60 -2.25 -9.60 1.01
CA CYS A 60 -2.58 -8.95 -0.25
C CYS A 60 -2.84 -9.98 -1.35
N VAL A 61 -3.80 -9.69 -2.22
CA VAL A 61 -4.13 -10.45 -3.43
C VAL A 61 -4.33 -9.49 -4.60
N LYS A 62 -4.12 -9.96 -5.83
CA LYS A 62 -4.28 -9.16 -7.05
C LYS A 62 -5.38 -9.73 -7.93
N GLY A 63 -6.44 -8.95 -8.15
CA GLY A 63 -7.59 -9.38 -8.95
C GLY A 63 -8.35 -10.53 -8.30
N ASP A 64 -8.92 -11.40 -9.13
CA ASP A 64 -9.60 -12.62 -8.68
C ASP A 64 -8.71 -13.86 -8.85
N ALA A 65 -9.26 -15.04 -8.57
CA ALA A 65 -8.53 -16.31 -8.67
C ALA A 65 -7.96 -16.62 -10.08
N SER A 66 -8.39 -15.91 -11.13
CA SER A 66 -7.89 -16.08 -12.50
C SER A 66 -6.64 -15.24 -12.80
N VAL A 67 -6.29 -14.29 -11.92
CA VAL A 67 -5.12 -13.41 -12.06
C VAL A 67 -4.00 -13.94 -11.18
N ARG A 68 -2.78 -14.07 -11.74
CA ARG A 68 -1.61 -14.37 -10.90
C ARG A 68 -1.37 -13.21 -9.93
N ASP A 69 -1.14 -13.52 -8.65
CA ASP A 69 -0.84 -12.54 -7.60
C ASP A 69 0.58 -11.92 -7.73
N GLN A 70 0.84 -11.24 -8.85
CA GLN A 70 2.11 -10.61 -9.17
C GLN A 70 1.96 -9.44 -10.15
N GLY A 71 2.96 -8.55 -10.15
CA GLY A 71 3.07 -7.45 -11.09
C GLY A 71 2.34 -6.17 -10.68
N ALA A 72 2.62 -5.09 -11.40
CA ALA A 72 1.98 -3.79 -11.24
C ALA A 72 0.46 -3.85 -11.57
N GLY A 73 -0.29 -2.87 -11.08
CA GLY A 73 -1.72 -2.70 -11.37
C GLY A 73 -2.52 -2.06 -10.24
N ALA A 74 -3.74 -1.63 -10.55
CA ALA A 74 -4.70 -0.97 -9.64
C ALA A 74 -5.68 -1.93 -8.95
N ASN A 75 -5.44 -3.23 -9.09
CA ASN A 75 -6.37 -4.28 -8.67
C ASN A 75 -5.84 -5.11 -7.50
N TRP A 76 -4.96 -4.52 -6.68
CA TRP A 76 -4.50 -5.15 -5.45
C TRP A 76 -5.46 -4.83 -4.31
N VAL A 77 -5.80 -5.83 -3.49
CA VAL A 77 -6.55 -5.65 -2.25
C VAL A 77 -5.75 -6.26 -1.12
N CYS A 78 -5.51 -5.48 -0.06
CA CYS A 78 -4.80 -5.92 1.13
C CYS A 78 -5.74 -5.90 2.33
N THR A 79 -6.03 -7.08 2.88
CA THR A 79 -6.68 -7.20 4.19
C THR A 79 -5.62 -7.08 5.26
N ILE A 80 -5.75 -6.05 6.09
CA ILE A 80 -4.84 -5.73 7.17
C ILE A 80 -5.51 -6.12 8.48
N THR A 81 -4.86 -6.96 9.26
CA THR A 81 -5.36 -7.45 10.54
C THR A 81 -4.42 -7.01 11.65
N PHE A 82 -4.97 -6.46 12.73
CA PHE A 82 -4.18 -5.99 13.86
C PHE A 82 -5.01 -5.98 15.15
N LEU A 83 -4.33 -5.91 16.28
CA LEU A 83 -4.90 -5.79 17.61
C LEU A 83 -5.05 -4.32 17.98
N ILE A 84 -6.17 -3.99 18.65
CA ILE A 84 -6.35 -2.72 19.32
C ILE A 84 -6.29 -2.99 20.81
N ASP A 85 -5.69 -2.06 21.57
CA ASP A 85 -5.63 -2.16 23.01
C ASP A 85 -7.04 -2.24 23.62
N GLY A 86 -7.26 -3.18 24.53
CA GLY A 86 -8.57 -3.47 25.12
C GLY A 86 -9.55 -4.24 24.22
N ALA A 87 -9.14 -4.73 23.04
CA ALA A 87 -9.97 -5.60 22.21
C ALA A 87 -9.60 -7.09 22.40
N ASP A 88 -10.60 -7.94 22.61
CA ASP A 88 -10.41 -9.39 22.76
C ASP A 88 -10.10 -10.12 21.44
N THR A 89 -10.41 -9.49 20.30
CA THR A 89 -10.22 -10.06 18.96
C THR A 89 -9.55 -9.08 18.01
N PRO A 90 -8.68 -9.54 17.09
CA PRO A 90 -8.13 -8.69 16.05
C PRO A 90 -9.21 -8.05 15.18
N VAL A 91 -8.99 -6.80 14.79
CA VAL A 91 -9.81 -6.07 13.81
C VAL A 91 -9.16 -6.15 12.44
N SER A 92 -9.97 -6.01 11.38
CA SER A 92 -9.47 -6.07 10.00
C SER A 92 -10.04 -4.96 9.12
N PHE A 93 -9.21 -4.47 8.21
CA PHE A 93 -9.57 -3.42 7.24
C PHE A 93 -8.97 -3.74 5.88
N ASN A 94 -9.66 -3.33 4.82
CA ASN A 94 -9.17 -3.47 3.46
C ASN A 94 -8.63 -2.14 2.93
N TRP A 95 -7.44 -2.21 2.34
CA TRP A 95 -6.90 -1.19 1.46
C TRP A 95 -6.95 -1.67 0.01
N ASN A 96 -7.43 -0.82 -0.88
CA ASN A 96 -7.33 -1.00 -2.32
C ASN A 96 -6.05 -0.32 -2.81
N LEU A 97 -5.21 -1.04 -3.54
CA LEU A 97 -3.87 -0.59 -3.92
C LEU A 97 -3.71 -0.45 -5.42
N THR A 98 -2.98 0.59 -5.80
CA THR A 98 -2.32 0.67 -7.10
C THR A 98 -0.82 0.53 -6.93
N VAL A 99 -0.25 -0.57 -7.42
CA VAL A 99 1.19 -0.84 -7.40
C VAL A 99 1.79 -0.45 -8.75
N LYS A 100 2.81 0.41 -8.72
CA LYS A 100 3.56 0.89 -9.89
C LYS A 100 4.72 -0.06 -10.23
N PRO A 101 5.23 -0.06 -11.48
CA PRO A 101 6.33 -0.93 -11.90
C PRO A 101 7.64 -0.78 -11.11
N ASP A 102 7.85 0.38 -10.46
CA ASP A 102 9.01 0.68 -9.61
C ASP A 102 8.90 0.11 -8.18
N GLY A 103 7.79 -0.55 -7.84
CA GLY A 103 7.54 -1.11 -6.50
C GLY A 103 6.99 -0.09 -5.49
N CYS A 104 6.69 1.13 -5.92
CA CYS A 104 5.89 2.07 -5.13
C CYS A 104 4.39 1.80 -5.33
N TRP A 105 3.59 2.15 -4.34
CA TRP A 105 2.16 1.92 -4.33
C TRP A 105 1.41 3.04 -3.63
N THR A 106 0.15 3.24 -4.04
CA THR A 106 -0.82 4.07 -3.34
C THR A 106 -1.91 3.16 -2.79
N ALA A 107 -2.45 3.47 -1.62
CA ALA A 107 -3.50 2.72 -0.96
C ALA A 107 -4.63 3.66 -0.55
N GLU A 108 -5.86 3.22 -0.77
CA GLU A 108 -7.06 3.90 -0.30
C GLU A 108 -7.91 2.96 0.56
N GLY A 109 -8.34 3.50 1.68
CA GLY A 109 -9.24 2.86 2.62
C GLY A 109 -10.69 2.88 2.17
N THR A 110 -11.41 1.81 2.45
CA THR A 110 -12.88 1.83 2.32
C THR A 110 -13.50 2.56 3.53
N PRO A 111 -14.29 3.63 3.32
CA PRO A 111 -14.80 4.45 4.44
C PRO A 111 -15.63 3.68 5.46
N VAL A 112 -16.37 2.66 5.01
CA VAL A 112 -17.22 1.82 5.88
C VAL A 112 -16.39 1.06 6.93
N GLN A 113 -15.12 0.79 6.64
CA GLN A 113 -14.22 0.11 7.56
C GLN A 113 -13.37 1.14 8.31
N LEU A 114 -12.67 2.04 7.60
CA LEU A 114 -11.61 2.89 8.19
C LEU A 114 -12.07 4.22 8.80
N GLY A 115 -13.38 4.50 8.74
CA GLY A 115 -13.96 5.78 9.12
C GLY A 115 -13.86 6.83 8.01
N GLY A 116 -13.98 8.10 8.39
CA GLY A 116 -13.96 9.21 7.43
C GLY A 116 -12.56 9.56 6.90
N GLN A 117 -12.53 10.36 5.83
CA GLN A 117 -11.32 10.98 5.27
C GLN A 117 -10.61 11.92 6.25
N THR A 118 -11.29 12.31 7.32
CA THR A 118 -10.76 13.22 8.33
C THR A 118 -11.00 12.66 9.73
N ILE A 119 -10.17 13.10 10.67
CA ILE A 119 -10.26 12.81 12.10
C ILE A 119 -10.26 14.12 12.88
N ARG A 120 -10.77 14.08 14.11
CA ARG A 120 -10.61 15.17 15.07
C ARG A 120 -9.39 14.90 15.94
N THR A 121 -8.45 15.84 15.99
CA THR A 121 -7.30 15.74 16.89
C THR A 121 -7.70 16.01 18.33
N ARG A 122 -6.85 15.64 19.30
CA ARG A 122 -7.02 15.98 20.72
C ARG A 122 -7.16 17.49 20.96
N ALA A 123 -6.48 18.31 20.15
CA ALA A 123 -6.58 19.77 20.20
C ALA A 123 -7.87 20.32 19.55
N GLY A 124 -8.78 19.44 19.09
CA GLY A 124 -10.03 19.82 18.47
C GLY A 124 -9.92 20.25 17.01
N LYS A 125 -8.78 20.06 16.33
CA LYS A 125 -8.63 20.39 14.91
C LYS A 125 -9.11 19.23 14.04
N THR A 126 -9.75 19.52 12.92
CA THR A 126 -10.02 18.51 11.89
C THR A 126 -8.81 18.41 10.95
N VAL A 127 -8.28 17.20 10.78
CA VAL A 127 -7.13 16.92 9.90
C VAL A 127 -7.42 15.69 9.04
N ALA A 128 -6.64 15.50 7.97
CA ALA A 128 -6.72 14.29 7.15
C ALA A 128 -6.44 13.05 8.01
N ASN A 129 -7.21 11.98 7.78
CA ASN A 129 -7.04 10.70 8.45
C ASN A 129 -5.79 9.98 7.88
N PRO A 130 -4.73 9.76 8.67
CA PRO A 130 -3.46 9.22 8.15
C PRO A 130 -3.55 7.81 7.57
N ILE A 131 -4.61 7.05 7.83
CA ILE A 131 -4.79 5.68 7.29
C ILE A 131 -5.80 5.62 6.12
N TYR A 132 -6.37 6.76 5.70
CA TYR A 132 -7.38 6.79 4.65
C TYR A 132 -6.77 6.72 3.26
N ALA A 133 -5.73 7.52 2.99
CA ALA A 133 -4.99 7.51 1.74
C ALA A 133 -3.49 7.55 2.08
N VAL A 134 -2.75 6.55 1.61
CA VAL A 134 -1.36 6.33 2.01
C VAL A 134 -0.54 5.93 0.81
N ASP A 135 0.64 6.53 0.69
CA ASP A 135 1.66 6.11 -0.26
C ASP A 135 2.75 5.31 0.45
N GLY A 136 3.31 4.33 -0.26
CA GLY A 136 4.40 3.51 0.24
C GLY A 136 5.24 2.96 -0.90
N CYS A 137 6.39 2.38 -0.56
CA CYS A 137 7.22 1.64 -1.50
C CYS A 137 7.79 0.41 -0.82
N PHE A 138 8.20 -0.58 -1.61
CA PHE A 138 8.95 -1.70 -1.08
C PHE A 138 10.26 -1.21 -0.44
N PRO A 139 10.71 -1.83 0.66
CA PRO A 139 12.05 -1.56 1.17
C PRO A 139 13.10 -1.87 0.10
N ALA A 140 14.17 -1.09 0.07
CA ALA A 140 15.36 -1.43 -0.70
C ALA A 140 15.88 -2.80 -0.23
N THR A 141 16.25 -3.64 -1.20
CA THR A 141 16.89 -4.94 -0.97
C THR A 141 18.38 -4.77 -0.78
#